data_AF-A0A1G4JT09-F1
#
_entry.id   AF-A0A1G4JT09-F1
#
_cell.length_a   1.000
_cell.length_b   1.000
_cell.length_c   1.000
_cell.angle_alpha   90.00
_cell.angle_beta   90.00
_cell.angle_gamma   90.00
#
_symmetry.space_group_name_H-M   'P 1'
#
loop_
_entity.id
_entity.type
_entity.pdbx_description
1 polymer ?
#
loop_
_entity_poly.entity_id
_entity_poly.type
_entity_poly.pdbx_seq_one_letter_code
_entity_poly.pdbx_strand_id
1 'polypeptide(L)'
;MSHLCYIIDASCLEKGIGNVKRWCEPSQATKFARLNLYIPTFTLQELDFLKYRRNSYTAKEALRFIDRADFPQNIDMIIEFPELLDTIIWSDVLEHQVAEVAEYDVKGNSSRSLPRRLKNLLKSCTYKCHLEGSNNQHWVLVTEDPQVRHLADAFAIPHCSLVTADQEISKKLDKRSFQQNIKFSDYLKKKSVKDTTNGKEVYRAKFDQVMYANRGPGDLWTP
;
A
#
# COMPACT_ATOMS: atom_id res chain seq x y z
N MET A 1 -19.88 8.99 6.69
CA MET A 1 -19.43 7.60 6.47
C MET A 1 -18.10 7.66 5.73
N SER A 2 -17.06 6.95 6.19
CA SER A 2 -15.72 7.09 5.61
C SER A 2 -15.50 6.08 4.48
N HIS A 3 -15.24 6.60 3.28
CA HIS A 3 -14.76 5.84 2.14
C HIS A 3 -13.23 5.86 2.14
N LEU A 4 -12.60 4.72 1.88
CA LEU A 4 -11.15 4.61 1.72
C LEU A 4 -10.86 4.09 0.32
N CYS A 5 -9.99 4.77 -0.41
CA CYS A 5 -9.66 4.43 -1.79
C CYS A 5 -8.13 4.32 -1.91
N TYR A 6 -7.64 3.11 -2.17
CA TYR A 6 -6.21 2.83 -2.24
C TYR A 6 -5.84 2.23 -3.59
N ILE A 7 -4.76 2.73 -4.19
CA ILE A 7 -4.11 2.12 -5.35
C ILE A 7 -3.00 1.23 -4.81
N ILE A 8 -3.00 -0.05 -5.15
CA ILE A 8 -2.07 -1.02 -4.56
C ILE A 8 -0.93 -1.31 -5.52
N ASP A 9 0.29 -0.97 -5.09
CA ASP A 9 1.54 -1.36 -5.75
C ASP A 9 1.91 -2.83 -5.44
N ALA A 10 2.63 -3.48 -6.35
CA ALA A 10 3.12 -4.84 -6.19
C ALA A 10 4.02 -5.01 -4.96
N SER A 11 4.83 -3.99 -4.63
CA SER A 11 5.73 -4.02 -3.46
C SER A 11 4.98 -4.18 -2.13
N CYS A 12 3.75 -3.65 -2.04
CA CYS A 12 2.89 -3.80 -0.86
C CYS A 12 2.37 -5.23 -0.71
N LEU A 13 2.03 -5.88 -1.81
CA LEU A 13 1.58 -7.26 -1.83
C LEU A 13 2.75 -8.21 -1.57
N GLU A 14 3.93 -7.94 -2.14
CA GLU A 14 5.12 -8.76 -1.89
C GLU A 14 5.59 -8.71 -0.42
N LYS A 15 5.57 -7.52 0.20
CA LYS A 15 6.08 -7.35 1.58
C LYS A 15 5.00 -7.51 2.65
N GLY A 16 3.71 -7.41 2.30
CA GLY A 16 2.66 -7.30 3.30
C GLY A 16 1.26 -7.71 2.85
N ILE A 17 1.16 -8.72 1.97
CA ILE A 17 -0.12 -9.34 1.58
C ILE A 17 -1.02 -9.69 2.78
N GLY A 18 -0.43 -10.09 3.92
CA GLY A 18 -1.18 -10.42 5.13
C GLY A 18 -1.98 -9.25 5.69
N ASN A 19 -1.49 -8.01 5.57
CA ASN A 19 -2.24 -6.82 5.99
C ASN A 19 -3.40 -6.57 5.02
N VAL A 20 -3.15 -6.63 3.71
CA VAL A 20 -4.19 -6.43 2.69
C VAL A 20 -5.30 -7.48 2.80
N LYS A 21 -4.95 -8.74 3.05
CA LYS A 21 -5.91 -9.82 3.34
C LYS A 21 -6.76 -9.50 4.56
N ARG A 22 -6.13 -9.04 5.65
CA ARG A 22 -6.83 -8.65 6.88
C ARG A 22 -7.81 -7.51 6.66
N TRP A 23 -7.47 -6.53 5.82
CA TRP A 23 -8.39 -5.45 5.44
C TRP A 23 -9.63 -5.99 4.72
N CYS A 24 -9.48 -7.11 4.02
CA CYS A 24 -10.53 -7.75 3.24
C CYS A 24 -11.34 -8.81 4.01
N GLU A 25 -11.02 -9.07 5.28
CA GLU A 25 -11.74 -10.06 6.08
C GLU A 25 -13.15 -9.56 6.46
N PRO A 26 -14.19 -10.42 6.43
CA PRO A 26 -15.56 -10.04 6.78
C PRO A 26 -15.70 -9.40 8.17
N SER A 27 -14.87 -9.84 9.12
CA SER A 27 -14.82 -9.35 10.50
C SER A 27 -14.42 -7.87 10.60
N GLN A 28 -13.62 -7.39 9.64
CA GLN A 28 -13.23 -5.99 9.49
C GLN A 28 -14.15 -5.27 8.50
N ALA A 29 -14.64 -5.99 7.48
CA ALA A 29 -15.48 -5.44 6.41
C ALA A 29 -16.82 -4.86 6.88
N THR A 30 -17.40 -5.48 7.91
CA THR A 30 -18.65 -5.01 8.52
C THR A 30 -18.53 -3.67 9.24
N LYS A 31 -17.30 -3.18 9.46
CA LYS A 31 -17.03 -1.97 10.28
C LYS A 31 -16.68 -0.73 9.46
N PHE A 32 -16.48 -0.82 8.15
CA PHE A 32 -16.33 0.35 7.27
C PHE A 32 -17.52 0.54 6.33
N ALA A 33 -17.69 1.78 5.87
CA ALA A 33 -18.73 2.11 4.90
C ALA A 33 -18.38 1.63 3.48
N ARG A 34 -17.13 1.84 3.04
CA ARG A 34 -16.62 1.25 1.79
C ARG A 34 -15.09 1.31 1.72
N LEU A 35 -14.46 0.23 1.28
CA LEU A 35 -13.03 0.14 0.96
C LEU A 35 -12.88 -0.19 -0.53
N ASN A 36 -12.33 0.74 -1.31
CA ASN A 36 -12.04 0.54 -2.72
C ASN A 36 -10.54 0.28 -2.88
N LEU A 37 -10.19 -0.86 -3.47
CA LEU A 37 -8.83 -1.25 -3.81
C LEU A 37 -8.69 -1.26 -5.33
N TYR A 38 -7.84 -0.40 -5.87
CA TYR A 38 -7.52 -0.39 -7.29
C TYR A 38 -6.20 -1.13 -7.52
N ILE A 39 -6.24 -2.11 -8.43
CA ILE A 39 -5.08 -2.90 -8.83
C ILE A 39 -4.68 -2.49 -10.26
N PRO A 40 -3.64 -1.67 -10.42
CA PRO A 40 -3.09 -1.34 -11.73
C PRO A 40 -2.60 -2.59 -12.47
N THR A 41 -2.64 -2.54 -13.80
CA THR A 41 -2.03 -3.55 -14.67
C THR A 41 -0.52 -3.68 -14.41
N PHE A 42 0.14 -2.58 -14.06
CA PHE A 42 1.52 -2.57 -13.58
C PHE A 42 1.73 -3.55 -12.41
N THR A 43 0.85 -3.52 -11.42
CA THR A 43 0.94 -4.38 -10.23
C THR A 43 0.83 -5.85 -10.60
N LEU A 44 -0.10 -6.20 -11.49
CA LEU A 44 -0.24 -7.57 -11.99
C LEU A 44 1.02 -8.03 -12.74
N GLN A 45 1.57 -7.20 -13.61
CA GLN A 45 2.78 -7.51 -14.38
C GLN A 45 4.01 -7.70 -13.49
N GLU A 46 4.18 -6.86 -12.46
CA GLU A 46 5.28 -7.01 -11.50
C GLU A 46 5.12 -8.29 -10.66
N LEU A 47 3.91 -8.62 -10.22
CA LEU A 47 3.66 -9.86 -9.50
C LEU A 47 3.91 -11.10 -10.36
N ASP A 48 3.49 -11.09 -11.63
CA ASP A 48 3.80 -12.19 -12.55
C ASP A 48 5.31 -12.29 -12.81
N PHE A 49 6.00 -11.16 -12.98
CA PHE A 49 7.46 -11.16 -13.06
C PHE A 49 8.10 -11.81 -11.82
N LEU A 50 7.67 -11.44 -10.61
CA LEU A 50 8.16 -12.02 -9.36
C LEU A 50 7.83 -13.52 -9.26
N LYS A 51 6.65 -13.94 -9.69
CA LYS A 51 6.22 -15.34 -9.73
C LYS A 51 7.05 -16.18 -10.70
N TYR A 52 7.29 -15.70 -11.93
CA TYR A 52 7.96 -16.49 -12.97
C TYR A 52 9.49 -16.36 -12.95
N ARG A 53 10.02 -15.16 -12.69
CA ARG A 53 11.48 -14.90 -12.73
C ARG A 53 12.16 -15.11 -11.39
N ARG A 54 11.48 -14.82 -10.27
CA ARG A 54 12.02 -14.98 -8.92
C ARG A 54 11.42 -16.15 -8.14
N ASN A 55 10.45 -16.86 -8.73
CA ASN A 55 9.73 -17.96 -8.09
C ASN A 55 9.13 -17.57 -6.72
N SER A 56 8.74 -16.30 -6.55
CA SER A 56 8.26 -15.77 -5.27
C SER A 56 6.94 -16.44 -4.87
N TYR A 57 6.94 -17.10 -3.70
CA TYR A 57 5.72 -17.68 -3.14
C TYR A 57 4.69 -16.60 -2.81
N THR A 58 5.14 -15.48 -2.24
CA THR A 58 4.26 -14.36 -1.89
C THR A 58 3.59 -13.75 -3.11
N ALA A 59 4.29 -13.66 -4.24
CA ALA A 59 3.70 -13.17 -5.49
C ALA A 59 2.62 -14.12 -6.02
N LYS A 60 2.84 -15.45 -5.94
CA LYS A 60 1.81 -16.46 -6.27
C LYS A 60 0.58 -16.33 -5.36
N GLU A 61 0.81 -16.11 -4.08
CA GLU A 61 -0.25 -15.93 -3.09
C GLU A 61 -1.03 -14.63 -3.32
N ALA A 62 -0.34 -13.54 -3.68
CA ALA A 62 -0.95 -12.26 -4.00
C ALA A 62 -1.84 -12.35 -5.25
N LEU A 63 -1.37 -12.99 -6.32
CA LEU A 63 -2.18 -13.22 -7.53
C LEU A 63 -3.42 -14.06 -7.22
N ARG A 64 -3.26 -15.18 -6.49
CA ARG A 64 -4.41 -16.00 -6.05
C ARG A 64 -5.41 -15.22 -5.18
N PHE A 65 -4.92 -14.26 -4.40
CA PHE A 65 -5.77 -13.40 -3.59
C PHE A 65 -6.54 -12.40 -4.46
N ILE A 66 -5.90 -11.79 -5.46
CA ILE A 66 -6.56 -10.86 -6.40
C ILE A 66 -7.61 -11.60 -7.24
N ASP A 67 -7.32 -12.83 -7.68
CA ASP A 67 -8.22 -13.65 -8.49
C ASP A 67 -9.47 -14.13 -7.72
N ARG A 68 -9.52 -13.92 -6.39
CA ARG A 68 -10.65 -14.34 -5.57
C ARG A 68 -11.85 -13.42 -5.81
N ALA A 69 -13.00 -13.99 -6.18
CA ALA A 69 -14.22 -13.21 -6.42
C ALA A 69 -15.03 -12.90 -5.14
N ASP A 70 -14.75 -13.58 -4.03
CA ASP A 70 -15.57 -13.52 -2.82
C ASP A 70 -15.12 -12.43 -1.84
N PHE A 71 -15.20 -11.17 -2.26
CA PHE A 71 -15.00 -10.04 -1.35
C PHE A 71 -16.33 -9.62 -0.69
N PRO A 72 -16.33 -9.25 0.60
CA PRO A 72 -17.51 -8.68 1.27
C PRO A 72 -18.07 -7.46 0.50
N GLN A 73 -19.39 -7.23 0.57
CA GLN A 73 -20.07 -6.16 -0.18
C GLN A 73 -19.53 -4.74 0.04
N ASN A 74 -18.87 -4.49 1.19
CA ASN A 74 -18.29 -3.19 1.50
C ASN A 74 -16.92 -2.99 0.83
N ILE A 75 -16.31 -4.06 0.31
CA ILE A 75 -14.99 -4.06 -0.33
C ILE A 75 -15.18 -4.19 -1.82
N ASP A 76 -14.64 -3.23 -2.54
CA ASP A 76 -14.62 -3.24 -4.00
C ASP A 76 -13.18 -3.36 -4.46
N MET A 77 -12.84 -4.47 -5.11
CA MET A 77 -11.54 -4.67 -5.72
C MET A 77 -11.68 -4.46 -7.23
N ILE A 78 -11.12 -3.36 -7.71
CA ILE A 78 -11.19 -2.93 -9.11
C ILE A 78 -9.85 -3.26 -9.77
N ILE A 79 -9.87 -4.20 -10.71
CA ILE A 79 -8.71 -4.55 -11.52
C ILE A 79 -8.71 -3.66 -12.77
N GLU A 80 -7.60 -3.00 -13.04
CA GLU A 80 -7.43 -2.17 -14.22
C GLU A 80 -7.40 -3.01 -15.50
N PHE A 81 -8.10 -2.54 -16.53
CA PHE A 81 -8.03 -3.08 -17.88
C PHE A 81 -6.88 -2.43 -18.67
N PRO A 82 -6.03 -3.19 -19.38
CA PRO A 82 -4.94 -2.64 -20.19
C PRO A 82 -5.36 -1.55 -21.17
N GLU A 83 -6.55 -1.68 -21.76
CA GLU A 83 -7.11 -0.73 -22.72
C GLU A 83 -7.29 0.67 -22.13
N LEU A 84 -7.49 0.78 -20.81
CA LEU A 84 -7.58 2.06 -20.12
C LEU A 84 -6.28 2.86 -20.26
N LEU A 85 -5.12 2.19 -20.22
CA LEU A 85 -3.81 2.85 -20.34
C LEU A 85 -3.58 3.50 -21.70
N ASP A 86 -4.22 2.97 -22.74
CA ASP A 86 -4.13 3.47 -24.11
C ASP A 86 -4.99 4.73 -24.29
N THR A 87 -6.05 4.88 -23.49
CA THR A 87 -6.88 6.11 -23.48
C THR A 87 -6.19 7.29 -22.79
N ILE A 88 -5.26 7.02 -21.86
CA ILE A 88 -4.57 8.05 -21.08
C ILE A 88 -3.38 8.59 -21.89
N ILE A 89 -3.48 9.85 -22.30
CA ILE A 89 -2.42 10.52 -23.05
C ILE A 89 -1.27 10.89 -22.10
N TRP A 90 -0.03 10.65 -22.52
CA TRP A 90 1.14 10.93 -21.68
C TRP A 90 1.34 12.42 -21.41
N SER A 91 0.94 13.30 -22.34
CA SER A 91 0.97 14.76 -22.15
C SER A 91 0.21 15.18 -20.90
N ASP A 92 -0.97 14.60 -20.68
CA ASP A 92 -1.87 14.98 -19.60
C ASP A 92 -1.29 14.54 -18.25
N VAL A 93 -0.54 13.43 -18.24
CA VAL A 93 0.22 13.00 -17.07
C VAL A 93 1.38 13.97 -16.77
N LEU A 94 2.04 14.48 -17.80
CA LEU A 94 3.12 15.46 -17.64
C LEU A 94 2.63 16.81 -17.09
N GLU A 95 1.37 17.18 -17.32
CA GLU A 95 0.79 18.42 -16.75
C GLU A 95 0.76 18.39 -15.21
N HIS A 96 0.74 17.19 -14.62
CA HIS A 96 0.73 16.98 -13.18
C HIS A 96 2.15 16.84 -12.58
N GLN A 97 3.20 16.97 -13.42
CA GLN A 97 4.57 16.94 -12.95
C GLN A 97 4.90 18.24 -12.19
N VAL A 98 5.17 18.11 -10.89
CA VAL A 98 5.51 19.22 -10.00
C VAL A 98 7.00 19.33 -9.69
N ALA A 99 7.77 18.26 -9.90
CA ALA A 99 9.22 18.24 -9.69
C ALA A 99 9.95 17.54 -10.83
N GLU A 100 11.19 17.95 -11.07
CA GLU A 100 12.07 17.27 -12.00
C GLU A 100 12.63 15.98 -11.40
N VAL A 101 12.63 14.92 -12.20
CA VAL A 101 13.20 13.63 -11.82
C VAL A 101 14.55 13.47 -12.53
N ALA A 102 15.64 13.92 -11.89
CA ALA A 102 16.97 13.97 -12.51
C ALA A 102 17.49 12.62 -13.02
N GLU A 103 16.97 11.51 -12.47
CA GLU A 103 17.31 10.14 -12.86
C GLU A 103 16.72 9.73 -14.22
N TYR A 104 15.57 10.30 -14.60
CA TYR A 104 14.80 9.88 -15.76
C TYR A 104 14.49 11.02 -16.71
N ASP A 105 14.70 10.78 -18.00
CA ASP A 105 14.12 11.62 -19.04
C ASP A 105 12.64 11.25 -19.21
N VAL A 106 11.79 12.07 -18.60
CA VAL A 106 10.33 11.91 -18.61
C VAL A 106 9.73 12.21 -20.00
N LYS A 107 10.40 13.06 -20.78
CA LYS A 107 9.96 13.47 -22.14
C LYS A 107 10.36 12.45 -23.21
N GLY A 108 11.30 11.55 -22.91
CA GLY A 108 11.55 10.33 -23.68
C GLY A 108 12.47 10.49 -24.88
N ASN A 109 13.35 11.50 -24.88
CA ASN A 109 14.26 11.79 -26.00
C ASN A 109 15.67 11.24 -25.78
N SER A 110 15.93 10.60 -24.63
CA SER A 110 17.27 10.21 -24.20
C SER A 110 17.35 8.75 -23.72
N SER A 111 18.58 8.22 -23.62
CA SER A 111 18.89 6.89 -23.09
C SER A 111 18.45 6.65 -21.64
N ARG A 112 18.14 7.73 -20.90
CA ARG A 112 17.58 7.70 -19.53
C ARG A 112 16.05 7.73 -19.51
N SER A 113 15.39 7.40 -20.62
CA SER A 113 13.93 7.43 -20.70
C SER A 113 13.28 6.60 -19.59
N LEU A 114 12.21 7.12 -18.99
CA LEU A 114 11.46 6.39 -17.96
C LEU A 114 10.98 5.02 -18.50
N PRO A 115 11.26 3.90 -17.81
CA PRO A 115 10.82 2.57 -18.23
C PRO A 115 9.31 2.50 -18.46
N ARG A 116 8.88 1.78 -19.51
CA ARG A 116 7.45 1.65 -19.88
C ARG A 116 6.57 1.19 -18.70
N ARG A 117 7.06 0.26 -17.89
CA ARG A 117 6.36 -0.23 -16.69
C ARG A 117 6.01 0.91 -15.71
N LEU A 118 6.96 1.81 -15.44
CA LEU A 118 6.76 2.94 -14.52
C LEU A 118 5.91 4.04 -15.17
N LYS A 119 6.03 4.24 -16.48
CA LYS A 119 5.10 5.11 -17.24
C LYS A 119 3.65 4.62 -17.09
N ASN A 120 3.42 3.31 -17.21
CA ASN A 120 2.09 2.73 -17.04
C ASN A 120 1.55 2.95 -15.61
N LEU A 121 2.37 2.72 -14.58
CA LEU A 121 1.96 3.01 -13.20
C LEU A 121 1.57 4.49 -13.01
N LEU A 122 2.39 5.41 -13.52
CA LEU A 122 2.10 6.85 -13.43
C LEU A 122 0.82 7.23 -14.17
N LYS A 123 0.56 6.64 -15.34
CA LYS A 123 -0.72 6.80 -16.04
C LYS A 123 -1.89 6.34 -15.16
N SER A 124 -1.83 5.11 -14.63
CA SER A 124 -2.87 4.56 -13.74
C SER A 124 -3.15 5.46 -12.54
N CYS A 125 -2.09 5.89 -11.85
CA CYS A 125 -2.20 6.71 -10.65
C CYS A 125 -2.74 8.11 -10.97
N THR A 126 -2.19 8.77 -11.99
CA THR A 126 -2.63 10.11 -12.40
C THR A 126 -4.07 10.08 -12.88
N TYR A 127 -4.46 9.04 -13.62
CA TYR A 127 -5.83 8.87 -14.04
C TYR A 127 -6.78 8.78 -12.84
N LYS A 128 -6.49 7.90 -11.88
CA LYS A 128 -7.33 7.72 -10.69
C LYS A 128 -7.34 8.92 -9.76
N CYS A 129 -6.21 9.62 -9.60
CA CYS A 129 -6.13 10.76 -8.69
C CYS A 129 -6.70 12.05 -9.31
N HIS A 130 -6.53 12.26 -10.61
CA HIS A 130 -6.75 13.58 -11.23
C HIS A 130 -7.67 13.58 -12.44
N LEU A 131 -7.78 12.48 -13.21
CA LEU A 131 -8.49 12.47 -14.51
C LEU A 131 -9.83 11.72 -14.51
N GLU A 132 -10.12 10.86 -13.53
CA GLU A 132 -11.35 10.06 -13.44
C GLU A 132 -12.64 10.90 -13.19
N GLY A 133 -12.53 12.24 -13.23
CA GLY A 133 -13.64 13.17 -13.13
C GLY A 133 -14.12 13.39 -11.69
N SER A 134 -15.31 13.98 -11.55
CA SER A 134 -15.90 14.41 -10.27
C SER A 134 -16.47 13.25 -9.44
N ASN A 135 -15.69 12.19 -9.24
CA ASN A 135 -15.89 11.29 -8.12
C ASN A 135 -15.13 11.91 -6.95
N ASN A 136 -15.84 12.36 -5.91
CA ASN A 136 -15.27 12.99 -4.70
C ASN A 136 -14.46 11.98 -3.83
N GLN A 137 -13.75 11.05 -4.49
CA GLN A 137 -12.94 9.98 -3.94
C GLN A 137 -11.47 10.38 -4.04
N HIS A 138 -10.80 10.41 -2.90
CA HIS A 138 -9.38 10.70 -2.83
C HIS A 138 -8.60 9.38 -2.84
N TRP A 139 -7.98 9.07 -3.98
CA TRP A 139 -7.15 7.88 -4.15
C TRP A 139 -5.74 8.11 -3.62
N VAL A 140 -5.22 7.14 -2.85
CA VAL A 140 -3.86 7.17 -2.31
C VAL A 140 -3.10 5.93 -2.78
N LEU A 141 -1.93 6.13 -3.36
CA LEU A 141 -1.01 5.05 -3.74
C LEU A 141 -0.34 4.45 -2.50
N VAL A 142 -0.54 3.16 -2.26
CA VAL A 142 0.17 2.43 -1.22
C VAL A 142 1.36 1.75 -1.88
N THR A 143 2.58 2.13 -1.48
CA THR A 143 3.83 1.57 -2.02
C THR A 143 4.93 1.44 -0.97
N GLU A 144 5.72 0.37 -1.06
CA GLU A 144 6.94 0.11 -0.28
C GLU A 144 8.23 0.21 -1.12
N ASP A 145 8.12 0.70 -2.36
CA ASP A 145 9.26 0.94 -3.23
C ASP A 145 9.67 2.43 -3.19
N PRO A 146 10.88 2.76 -2.71
CA PRO A 146 11.39 4.14 -2.70
C PRO A 146 11.38 4.80 -4.08
N GLN A 147 11.62 4.05 -5.15
CA GLN A 147 11.63 4.58 -6.51
C GLN A 147 10.22 5.03 -6.93
N VAL A 148 9.21 4.21 -6.62
CA VAL A 148 7.80 4.54 -6.90
C VAL A 148 7.37 5.75 -6.07
N ARG A 149 7.79 5.85 -4.80
CA ARG A 149 7.51 7.03 -3.95
C ARG A 149 8.08 8.31 -4.54
N HIS A 150 9.34 8.28 -4.94
CA HIS A 150 9.99 9.45 -5.55
C HIS A 150 9.28 9.91 -6.83
N LEU A 151 8.84 8.95 -7.66
CA LEU A 151 8.03 9.26 -8.84
C LEU A 151 6.64 9.78 -8.45
N ALA A 152 5.98 9.20 -7.45
CA ALA A 152 4.68 9.69 -6.99
C ALA A 152 4.76 11.15 -6.49
N ASP A 153 5.80 11.48 -5.74
CA ASP A 153 6.09 12.85 -5.29
C ASP A 153 6.26 13.82 -6.47
N ALA A 154 7.03 13.40 -7.49
CA ALA A 154 7.29 14.23 -8.65
C ALA A 154 6.04 14.53 -9.51
N PHE A 155 5.01 13.69 -9.43
CA PHE A 155 3.75 13.82 -10.17
C PHE A 155 2.56 14.21 -9.29
N ALA A 156 2.81 14.70 -8.07
CA ALA A 156 1.79 15.09 -7.11
C ALA A 156 0.72 14.00 -6.87
N ILE A 157 1.15 12.73 -6.86
CA ILE A 157 0.29 11.58 -6.55
C ILE A 157 0.35 11.35 -5.03
N PRO A 158 -0.79 11.43 -4.32
CA PRO A 158 -0.83 11.10 -2.91
C PRO A 158 -0.38 9.67 -2.69
N HIS A 159 0.58 9.45 -1.80
CA HIS A 159 1.11 8.12 -1.54
C HIS A 159 1.34 7.88 -0.04
N CYS A 160 1.32 6.63 0.40
CA CYS A 160 1.60 6.25 1.77
C CYS A 160 2.25 4.86 1.87
N SER A 161 2.80 4.55 3.05
CA SER A 161 3.27 3.19 3.35
C SER A 161 2.10 2.27 3.68
N LEU A 162 2.32 0.95 3.57
CA LEU A 162 1.38 -0.08 3.98
C LEU A 162 1.03 0.05 5.47
N VAL A 163 2.03 0.39 6.30
CA VAL A 163 1.82 0.59 7.75
C VAL A 163 0.92 1.79 8.01
N THR A 164 1.13 2.88 7.27
CA THR A 164 0.28 4.08 7.37
C THR A 164 -1.15 3.77 6.95
N ALA A 165 -1.35 3.07 5.83
CA ALA A 165 -2.67 2.64 5.37
C ALA A 165 -3.36 1.74 6.41
N ASP A 166 -2.63 0.77 6.98
CA ASP A 166 -3.17 -0.11 8.03
C ASP A 166 -3.57 0.66 9.29
N GLN A 167 -2.79 1.67 9.69
CA GLN A 167 -3.12 2.55 10.81
C GLN A 167 -4.35 3.40 10.53
N GLU A 168 -4.50 3.94 9.32
CA GLU A 168 -5.68 4.74 8.94
C GLU A 168 -6.95 3.89 8.90
N ILE A 169 -6.85 2.69 8.32
CA ILE A 169 -7.92 1.70 8.31
C ILE A 169 -8.28 1.35 9.77
N SER A 170 -7.29 1.01 10.59
CA SER A 170 -7.49 0.67 12.02
C SER A 170 -8.09 1.82 12.84
N LYS A 171 -7.64 3.06 12.60
CA LYS A 171 -8.16 4.27 13.26
C LYS A 171 -9.65 4.48 12.94
N LYS A 172 -10.05 4.18 11.71
CA LYS A 172 -11.43 4.31 11.25
C LYS A 172 -12.30 3.13 11.70
N LEU A 173 -11.72 1.93 11.82
CA LEU A 173 -12.39 0.70 12.27
C LEU A 173 -12.73 0.69 13.77
N ASP A 174 -11.83 1.21 14.61
CA ASP A 174 -11.97 1.01 16.06
C ASP A 174 -11.24 2.09 16.85
N LYS A 175 -11.96 3.16 17.24
CA LYS A 175 -11.40 4.23 18.07
C LYS A 175 -10.78 3.70 19.37
N ARG A 176 -11.24 2.55 19.89
CA ARG A 176 -10.81 2.00 21.19
C ARG A 176 -9.56 1.12 21.05
N SER A 177 -9.53 0.21 20.08
CA SER A 177 -8.36 -0.64 19.80
C SER A 177 -7.19 0.16 19.21
N PHE A 178 -7.47 1.18 18.39
CA PHE A 178 -6.47 2.12 17.90
C PHE A 178 -5.87 2.98 19.03
N GLN A 179 -6.70 3.46 19.96
CA GLN A 179 -6.20 4.15 21.16
C GLN A 179 -5.32 3.24 22.02
N GLN A 180 -5.62 1.95 22.12
CA GLN A 180 -4.78 0.99 22.84
C GLN A 180 -3.44 0.76 22.13
N ASN A 181 -3.43 0.64 20.80
CA ASN A 181 -2.18 0.52 20.02
C ASN A 181 -1.32 1.79 20.08
N ILE A 182 -1.91 2.98 20.01
CA ILE A 182 -1.18 4.25 20.23
C ILE A 182 -0.60 4.28 21.64
N LYS A 183 -1.43 4.02 22.66
CA LYS A 183 -0.98 4.01 24.05
C LYS A 183 0.16 3.00 24.27
N PHE A 184 0.09 1.85 23.62
CA PHE A 184 1.14 0.83 23.66
C PHE A 184 2.42 1.29 22.95
N SER A 185 2.33 1.86 21.74
CA SER A 185 3.49 2.41 21.03
C SER A 185 4.13 3.56 21.79
N ASP A 186 3.35 4.46 22.37
CA ASP A 186 3.85 5.58 23.18
C ASP A 186 4.46 5.10 24.49
N TYR A 187 3.85 4.10 25.13
CA TYR A 187 4.39 3.45 26.32
C TYR A 187 5.73 2.77 26.02
N LEU A 188 5.85 2.05 24.89
CA LEU A 188 7.10 1.44 24.47
C LEU A 188 8.17 2.49 24.19
N LYS A 189 7.85 3.56 23.45
CA LYS A 189 8.77 4.69 23.22
C LYS A 189 9.26 5.33 24.53
N LYS A 190 8.39 5.43 25.54
CA LYS A 190 8.74 5.98 26.87
C LYS A 190 9.62 5.04 27.70
N LYS A 191 9.49 3.71 27.56
CA LYS A 191 10.27 2.73 28.32
C LYS A 191 11.49 2.18 27.61
N SER A 192 11.59 2.40 26.30
CA SER A 192 12.76 2.02 25.51
C SER A 192 13.88 3.04 25.64
N VAL A 193 15.12 2.55 25.64
CA VAL A 193 16.30 3.39 25.49
C VAL A 193 16.48 3.67 23.99
N LYS A 194 16.51 4.96 23.63
CA LYS A 194 16.78 5.42 22.26
C LYS A 194 18.26 5.19 21.96
N ASP A 195 18.55 4.33 20.98
CA ASP A 195 19.90 4.02 20.55
C ASP A 195 20.04 4.37 19.07
N THR A 196 21.19 4.91 18.67
CA THR A 196 21.43 5.33 17.28
C THR A 196 22.42 4.38 16.65
N THR A 197 21.92 3.39 15.91
CA THR A 197 22.78 2.43 15.20
C THR A 197 22.67 2.70 13.70
N ASN A 198 23.79 3.03 13.05
CA ASN A 198 23.88 3.31 11.61
C ASN A 198 22.92 4.40 11.09
N GLY A 199 22.76 5.51 11.84
CA GLY A 199 21.94 6.65 11.42
C GLY A 199 20.42 6.41 11.45
N LYS A 200 19.96 5.25 11.92
CA LYS A 200 18.55 4.93 12.15
C LYS A 200 18.27 4.89 13.64
N GLU A 201 17.15 5.50 14.05
CA GLU A 201 16.71 5.47 15.45
C GLU A 201 16.15 4.09 15.78
N VAL A 202 16.80 3.38 16.69
CA VAL A 202 16.38 2.05 17.15
C VAL A 202 16.02 2.15 18.63
N TYR A 203 14.80 1.75 18.96
CA TYR A 203 14.33 1.71 20.34
C TYR A 203 14.59 0.33 20.93
N ARG A 204 15.52 0.24 21.90
CA ARG A 204 15.84 -1.00 22.62
C ARG A 204 15.01 -1.09 23.89
N ALA A 205 14.22 -2.15 24.05
CA ALA A 205 13.46 -2.45 25.26
C ALA A 205 13.91 -3.80 25.84
N LYS A 206 13.91 -3.92 27.18
CA LYS A 206 14.14 -5.22 27.85
C LYS A 206 12.95 -6.13 27.59
N PHE A 207 13.23 -7.40 27.27
CA PHE A 207 12.22 -8.41 26.93
C PHE A 207 11.13 -8.53 28.00
N ASP A 208 11.51 -8.46 29.28
CA ASP A 208 10.59 -8.55 30.43
C ASP A 208 9.58 -7.40 30.54
N GLN A 209 9.77 -6.31 29.78
CA GLN A 209 8.90 -5.12 29.81
C GLN A 209 7.93 -5.04 28.62
N VAL A 210 8.06 -5.94 27.65
CA VAL A 210 7.17 -6.01 26.50
C VAL A 210 5.96 -6.84 26.91
N MET A 211 4.89 -6.15 27.34
CA MET A 211 3.58 -6.76 27.55
C MET A 211 3.16 -7.44 26.24
N TYR A 212 3.22 -8.78 26.19
CA TYR A 212 2.63 -9.55 25.12
C TYR A 212 1.11 -9.31 25.10
N ALA A 213 0.49 -9.37 23.92
CA ALA A 213 -0.95 -9.36 23.77
C ALA A 213 -1.58 -10.38 24.73
N ASN A 214 -2.66 -10.00 25.46
CA ASN A 214 -3.36 -10.87 26.38
C ASN A 214 -3.71 -12.20 25.68
N ARG A 215 -2.94 -13.24 25.95
CA ARG A 215 -3.29 -14.61 25.57
C ARG A 215 -4.36 -15.05 26.56
N GLY A 216 -5.53 -15.45 26.06
CA GLY A 216 -6.54 -16.10 26.88
C GLY A 216 -5.97 -17.35 27.58
N PRO A 217 -6.66 -17.88 28.59
CA PRO A 217 -6.21 -19.07 29.32
C PRO A 217 -6.27 -20.27 28.39
N GLY A 218 -5.17 -20.54 27.70
CA GLY A 218 -4.93 -21.78 26.97
C GLY A 218 -3.78 -22.48 27.66
N ASP A 219 -4.00 -23.74 28.03
CA ASP A 219 -2.99 -24.52 28.73
C ASP A 219 -1.73 -24.65 27.86
N LEU A 220 -0.59 -24.33 28.48
CA LEU A 220 0.73 -24.48 27.88
C LEU A 220 0.97 -25.96 27.62
N TRP A 221 1.35 -26.27 26.38
CA TRP A 221 1.79 -27.61 26.01
C TRP A 221 3.00 -28.00 26.88
N THR A 222 2.85 -29.07 27.66
CA THR A 222 3.92 -29.72 28.40
C THR A 222 4.45 -30.90 27.59
N PRO A 223 5.78 -31.00 27.36
CA PRO A 223 6.39 -32.13 26.67
C PRO A 223 6.25 -33.46 27.43
#